data_AF-A0A8T7KYZ7-F1
#
_entry.id   AF-A0A8T7KYZ7-F1
#
_cell.length_a   1.000
_cell.length_b   1.000
_cell.length_c   1.000
_cell.angle_alpha   90.00
_cell.angle_beta   90.00
_cell.angle_gamma   90.00
#
_symmetry.space_group_name_H-M   'P 1'
#
loop_
_entity.id
_entity.type
_entity.pdbx_description
1 polymer ?
#
loop_
_entity_poly.entity_id
_entity_poly.type
_entity_poly.pdbx_seq_one_letter_code
_entity_poly.pdbx_strand_id
1 'polypeptide(L)'
;MRRFLAFFLSLCLLAAPGTSVRAQAAAYAEIASIDAGGFPQIAALVDVYDANGQFIDGLKPADMTAYEDSQPRMVDSVTRIPLPVQIVVAINPGPPLAVRDGTGTPRMDRVTQALTQWITSLPEDSNDDLSLVSLSGALISHAGANDWAVSLNSFKPDFRNTVPNLQTLAIALDTVSASTPQPGMKRAVLFVTPHMDDPNIDNNIAPLIQRAVDSKIRVFVWFVDAESFFVSASANAFKSIAQQSGGSFFTFSGKEPFPDPNLYLAPLRHIYAVKYTSSLSTSGDHTLGIYVDTPDGQIPALDKTFSVDIQPPNPIFLSPPLQITRQPPAEDPYNAEALEPMEQPIGIIVEFPDGHKRDLTRTALYVDGQLVAENTSAPFDRFVWDLSLYNESGQHTIVVEAEDVLGLKKSSMGTIVRLTVIQPPRGVQALLARYRSQLVLGAIALAGLALFAILLRGGLGARLGRRRREKKKRFEDPVTQPVVALTEPVNSAKKKSKTEPRRMGWLASRQARVPQAPAYLIRLTNGGEPASTAPIPVLEKDMTFGTDPVQSVRVLDDPSISPLHARIKQMDDGVFIIYDHGSVAGTWVNYEPVTREGRRLSHGDRIHFGQLAYRFNLSQPPAESKPKVIVKKSSTL
;
A
#
# COMPACT_ATOMS: atom_id res chain seq x y z
N MET A 1 -6.66 30.33 86.92
CA MET A 1 -7.37 29.77 85.76
C MET A 1 -6.93 30.38 84.41
N ARG A 2 -7.23 31.66 84.09
CA ARG A 2 -7.00 32.25 82.74
C ARG A 2 -5.63 31.97 82.07
N ARG A 3 -4.52 31.93 82.81
CA ARG A 3 -3.17 31.62 82.25
C ARG A 3 -2.95 30.14 81.87
N PHE A 4 -3.63 29.18 82.50
CA PHE A 4 -3.53 27.76 82.14
C PHE A 4 -4.26 27.43 80.84
N LEU A 5 -5.39 28.11 80.57
CA LEU A 5 -6.17 27.90 79.34
C LEU A 5 -5.37 28.28 78.08
N ALA A 6 -4.61 29.38 78.15
CA ALA A 6 -3.75 29.80 77.04
C ALA A 6 -2.63 28.79 76.73
N PHE A 7 -2.04 28.17 77.76
CA PHE A 7 -0.98 27.18 77.61
C PHE A 7 -1.48 25.86 77.01
N PHE A 8 -2.70 25.43 77.38
CA PHE A 8 -3.36 24.29 76.74
C PHE A 8 -3.70 24.59 75.26
N LEU A 9 -4.18 25.79 74.96
CA LEU A 9 -4.55 26.17 73.59
C LEU A 9 -3.33 26.21 72.65
N SER A 10 -2.17 26.70 73.11
CA SER A 10 -0.92 26.62 72.32
C SER A 10 -0.41 25.20 72.15
N LEU A 11 -0.57 24.32 73.16
CA LEU A 11 -0.11 22.94 73.09
C LEU A 11 -0.94 22.10 72.10
N CYS A 12 -2.26 22.36 72.01
CA CYS A 12 -3.12 21.73 71.01
C CYS A 12 -2.78 22.14 69.56
N LEU A 13 -2.23 23.35 69.32
CA LEU A 13 -1.82 23.77 67.97
C LEU A 13 -0.53 23.09 67.47
N LEU A 14 0.30 22.53 68.35
CA LEU A 14 1.48 21.74 67.96
C LEU A 14 1.17 20.24 67.75
N ALA A 15 -0.08 19.82 67.95
CA ALA A 15 -0.50 18.41 67.85
C ALA A 15 -1.26 18.07 66.55
N ALA A 16 -1.32 18.99 65.58
CA ALA A 16 -1.86 18.70 64.26
C ALA A 16 -0.86 17.84 63.46
N PRO A 17 -1.22 16.64 62.96
CA PRO A 17 -0.35 15.90 62.05
C PRO A 17 -0.16 16.71 60.77
N GLY A 18 1.08 16.81 60.29
CA GLY A 18 1.42 17.61 59.12
C GLY A 18 0.81 17.03 57.83
N THR A 19 -0.41 17.42 57.50
CA THR A 19 -1.03 17.14 56.21
C THR A 19 -0.26 17.89 55.13
N SER A 20 0.63 17.17 54.43
CA SER A 20 1.36 17.68 53.28
C SER A 20 0.40 18.26 52.25
N VAL A 21 0.36 19.59 52.13
CA VAL A 21 -0.38 20.28 51.08
C VAL A 21 0.33 19.97 49.75
N ARG A 22 -0.09 18.90 49.09
CA ARG A 22 0.12 18.72 47.66
C ARG A 22 -0.71 19.80 46.95
N ALA A 23 -0.14 20.44 45.95
CA ALA A 23 -0.97 21.07 44.93
C ALA A 23 -1.80 19.94 44.30
N GLN A 24 -3.13 20.08 44.30
CA GLN A 24 -4.00 19.08 43.66
C GLN A 24 -3.88 19.26 42.14
N ALA A 25 -3.28 18.27 41.48
CA ALA A 25 -3.52 18.10 40.05
C ALA A 25 -5.00 17.73 39.86
N ALA A 26 -5.60 18.18 38.76
CA ALA A 26 -6.87 17.62 38.33
C ALA A 26 -6.63 16.25 37.70
N ALA A 27 -7.62 15.35 37.81
CA ALA A 27 -7.65 14.16 36.97
C ALA A 27 -7.77 14.61 35.49
N TYR A 28 -7.04 13.95 34.58
CA TYR A 28 -6.98 14.35 33.18
C TYR A 28 -6.90 13.15 32.24
N ALA A 29 -7.34 13.36 31.00
CA ALA A 29 -7.18 12.42 29.90
C ALA A 29 -6.59 13.13 28.67
N GLU A 30 -5.89 12.41 27.81
CA GLU A 30 -5.21 12.98 26.65
C GLU A 30 -5.04 11.97 25.52
N ILE A 31 -5.32 12.39 24.28
CA ILE A 31 -5.03 11.59 23.08
C ILE A 31 -3.57 11.83 22.68
N ALA A 32 -2.70 10.90 23.02
CA ALA A 32 -1.27 10.95 22.69
C ALA A 32 -1.02 10.85 21.19
N SER A 33 -1.70 9.94 20.50
CA SER A 33 -1.68 9.80 19.03
C SER A 33 -2.95 9.16 18.49
N ILE A 34 -3.20 9.33 17.20
CA ILE A 34 -4.27 8.67 16.44
C ILE A 34 -3.61 7.95 15.25
N ASP A 35 -4.08 6.74 14.97
CA ASP A 35 -3.69 5.92 13.82
C ASP A 35 -4.97 5.54 13.05
N ALA A 36 -5.07 6.04 11.82
CA ALA A 36 -6.14 5.73 10.86
C ALA A 36 -5.69 4.72 9.78
N GLY A 37 -4.47 4.17 9.85
CA GLY A 37 -3.98 3.17 8.89
C GLY A 37 -4.85 1.90 8.85
N GLY A 38 -5.54 1.60 9.94
CA GLY A 38 -6.52 0.51 10.05
C GLY A 38 -7.95 0.83 9.58
N PHE A 39 -8.19 2.00 8.98
CA PHE A 39 -9.54 2.48 8.59
C PHE A 39 -10.33 1.40 7.83
N PRO A 40 -11.61 1.14 8.17
CA PRO A 40 -12.50 1.94 9.04
C PRO A 40 -12.28 1.79 10.54
N GLN A 41 -11.38 0.91 11.02
CA GLN A 41 -11.02 0.87 12.43
C GLN A 41 -9.94 1.92 12.75
N ILE A 42 -10.30 2.92 13.54
CA ILE A 42 -9.36 3.94 14.03
C ILE A 42 -8.85 3.51 15.41
N ALA A 43 -7.54 3.66 15.62
CA ALA A 43 -6.90 3.45 16.91
C ALA A 43 -6.42 4.79 17.50
N ALA A 44 -6.57 4.97 18.80
CA ALA A 44 -6.05 6.10 19.55
C ALA A 44 -5.24 5.60 20.75
N LEU A 45 -4.10 6.24 21.00
CA LEU A 45 -3.37 6.06 22.25
C LEU A 45 -3.84 7.13 23.23
N VAL A 46 -4.42 6.70 24.36
CA VAL A 46 -5.09 7.57 25.33
C VAL A 46 -4.47 7.40 26.71
N ASP A 47 -4.00 8.49 27.27
CA ASP A 47 -3.59 8.59 28.66
C ASP A 47 -4.77 8.99 29.55
N VAL A 48 -4.85 8.40 30.75
CA VAL A 48 -5.88 8.72 31.76
C VAL A 48 -5.25 8.67 33.16
N TYR A 49 -5.29 9.77 33.90
CA TYR A 49 -4.67 9.92 35.21
C TYR A 49 -5.63 10.52 36.24
N ASP A 50 -5.50 10.08 37.49
CA ASP A 50 -6.24 10.61 38.63
C ASP A 50 -5.63 11.93 39.16
N ALA A 51 -6.30 12.54 40.14
CA ALA A 51 -5.83 13.76 40.82
C ALA A 51 -4.53 13.58 41.64
N ASN A 52 -4.04 12.34 41.81
CA ASN A 52 -2.76 12.00 42.42
C ASN A 52 -1.64 11.71 41.39
N GLY A 53 -1.93 11.86 40.10
CA GLY A 53 -1.00 11.54 39.00
C GLY A 53 -0.74 10.04 38.82
N GLN A 54 -1.60 9.17 39.35
CA GLN A 54 -1.59 7.73 39.10
C GLN A 54 -2.40 7.41 37.84
N PHE A 55 -1.97 6.41 37.09
CA PHE A 55 -2.69 5.93 35.91
C PHE A 55 -3.99 5.25 36.36
N ILE A 56 -5.13 5.64 35.77
CA ILE A 56 -6.42 5.02 36.09
C ILE A 56 -6.48 3.65 35.43
N ASP A 57 -6.62 2.58 36.20
CA ASP A 57 -6.59 1.20 35.71
C ASP A 57 -7.98 0.56 35.59
N GLY A 58 -8.09 -0.52 34.81
CA GLY A 58 -9.29 -1.34 34.71
C GLY A 58 -10.43 -0.79 33.84
N LEU A 59 -10.23 0.36 33.18
CA LEU A 59 -11.21 0.95 32.24
C LEU A 59 -11.57 0.02 31.08
N LYS A 60 -12.84 0.03 30.70
CA LYS A 60 -13.48 -0.82 29.68
C LYS A 60 -14.03 0.03 28.53
N PRO A 61 -14.46 -0.60 27.41
CA PRO A 61 -15.10 0.13 26.31
C PRO A 61 -16.41 0.84 26.69
N ALA A 62 -17.12 0.35 27.71
CA ALA A 62 -18.32 1.01 28.24
C ALA A 62 -18.02 2.23 29.15
N ASP A 63 -16.76 2.41 29.53
CA ASP A 63 -16.30 3.52 30.38
C ASP A 63 -15.67 4.64 29.53
N MET A 64 -15.81 4.59 28.19
CA MET A 64 -15.28 5.55 27.24
C MET A 64 -16.24 5.80 26.07
N THR A 65 -16.45 7.07 25.71
CA THR A 65 -17.16 7.47 24.48
C THR A 65 -16.21 8.26 23.58
N ALA A 66 -16.01 7.81 22.35
CA ALA A 66 -15.27 8.56 21.33
C ALA A 66 -16.22 9.55 20.62
N TYR A 67 -15.70 10.67 20.14
CA TYR A 67 -16.44 11.68 19.39
C TYR A 67 -15.68 12.02 18.11
N GLU A 68 -16.20 11.55 16.98
CA GLU A 68 -15.66 11.73 15.63
C GLU A 68 -16.41 12.90 14.97
N ASP A 69 -15.72 14.01 14.71
CA ASP A 69 -16.33 15.29 14.28
C ASP A 69 -17.55 15.71 15.14
N SER A 70 -17.36 15.67 16.47
CA SER A 70 -18.41 15.88 17.50
C SER A 70 -19.57 14.88 17.51
N GLN A 71 -19.54 13.82 16.69
CA GLN A 71 -20.57 12.76 16.68
C GLN A 71 -20.15 11.58 17.57
N PRO A 72 -20.98 11.14 18.54
CA PRO A 72 -20.60 10.08 19.47
C PRO A 72 -20.47 8.72 18.76
N ARG A 73 -19.38 8.02 19.07
CA ARG A 73 -18.98 6.70 18.57
C ARG A 73 -18.84 5.75 19.76
N MET A 74 -19.38 4.54 19.63
CA MET A 74 -19.11 3.48 20.60
C MET A 74 -17.66 3.03 20.45
N VAL A 75 -16.99 2.79 21.58
CA VAL A 75 -15.64 2.23 21.60
C VAL A 75 -15.75 0.70 21.48
N ASP A 76 -15.02 0.11 20.54
CA ASP A 76 -15.03 -1.34 20.28
C ASP A 76 -14.14 -2.09 21.27
N SER A 77 -12.98 -1.50 21.62
CA SER A 77 -12.04 -2.09 22.58
C SER A 77 -11.17 -1.03 23.28
N VAL A 78 -10.81 -1.34 24.52
CA VAL A 78 -9.91 -0.55 25.37
C VAL A 78 -8.90 -1.54 25.95
N THR A 79 -7.64 -1.40 25.56
CA THR A 79 -6.55 -2.31 25.97
C THR A 79 -5.44 -1.53 26.61
N ARG A 80 -5.15 -1.77 27.89
CA ARG A 80 -3.95 -1.21 28.53
C ARG A 80 -2.72 -1.91 27.98
N ILE A 81 -1.82 -1.15 27.35
CA ILE A 81 -0.53 -1.66 26.85
C ILE A 81 0.63 -1.15 27.71
N PRO A 82 1.72 -1.93 27.88
CA PRO A 82 2.96 -1.39 28.40
C PRO A 82 3.56 -0.40 27.39
N LEU A 83 4.19 0.65 27.89
CA LEU A 83 4.84 1.67 27.07
C LEU A 83 6.19 2.05 27.68
N PRO A 84 7.27 2.19 26.89
CA PRO A 84 8.55 2.65 27.40
C PRO A 84 8.51 4.13 27.81
N VAL A 85 9.44 4.55 28.67
CA VAL A 85 9.55 5.92 29.17
C VAL A 85 10.82 6.57 28.64
N GLN A 86 10.71 7.83 28.21
CA GLN A 86 11.85 8.69 27.91
C GLN A 86 12.31 9.37 29.20
N ILE A 87 13.55 9.09 29.63
CA ILE A 87 14.12 9.64 30.86
C ILE A 87 15.51 10.22 30.65
N VAL A 88 15.65 11.50 31.00
CA VAL A 88 16.95 12.16 31.15
C VAL A 88 17.35 12.11 32.62
N VAL A 89 18.46 11.44 32.92
CA VAL A 89 19.15 11.62 34.21
C VAL A 89 20.13 12.77 34.08
N ALA A 90 20.07 13.71 35.01
CA ALA A 90 20.76 14.99 34.94
C ALA A 90 21.61 15.19 36.19
N ILE A 91 22.93 15.06 36.05
CA ILE A 91 23.87 15.17 37.18
C ILE A 91 24.47 16.57 37.18
N ASN A 92 24.15 17.33 38.23
CA ASN A 92 24.67 18.68 38.49
C ASN A 92 25.86 18.60 39.47
N PRO A 93 27.12 18.49 38.99
CA PRO A 93 28.29 18.37 39.87
C PRO A 93 28.51 19.60 40.77
N GLY A 94 28.92 19.32 42.01
CA GLY A 94 29.39 20.30 42.98
C GLY A 94 30.02 19.62 44.21
N PRO A 95 30.70 20.36 45.09
CA PRO A 95 31.54 19.77 46.15
C PRO A 95 30.84 18.77 47.09
N PRO A 96 29.55 18.93 47.47
CA PRO A 96 28.86 17.98 48.35
C PRO A 96 28.72 16.56 47.78
N LEU A 97 28.80 16.37 46.46
CA LEU A 97 28.83 15.05 45.80
C LEU A 97 30.18 14.33 45.96
N ALA A 98 31.27 15.10 46.13
CA ALA A 98 32.63 14.58 46.34
C ALA A 98 32.95 14.25 47.81
N VAL A 99 32.05 14.60 48.74
CA VAL A 99 32.17 14.27 50.17
C VAL A 99 32.15 12.74 50.32
N ARG A 100 33.07 12.21 51.13
CA ARG A 100 33.21 10.77 51.40
C ARG A 100 32.51 10.40 52.70
N ASP A 101 31.86 9.24 52.71
CA ASP A 101 31.28 8.63 53.91
C ASP A 101 32.36 8.04 54.85
N GLY A 102 31.92 7.48 55.98
CA GLY A 102 32.82 6.85 56.97
C GLY A 102 33.57 5.61 56.47
N THR A 103 33.20 5.05 55.32
CA THR A 103 33.96 3.99 54.62
C THR A 103 34.90 4.54 53.54
N GLY A 104 34.94 5.86 53.36
CA GLY A 104 35.75 6.53 52.35
C GLY A 104 35.08 6.62 50.97
N THR A 105 33.83 6.21 50.80
CA THR A 105 33.12 6.21 49.51
C THR A 105 32.47 7.58 49.26
N PRO A 106 32.73 8.25 48.12
CA PRO A 106 32.04 9.48 47.72
C PRO A 106 30.52 9.32 47.63
N ARG A 107 29.75 10.36 47.97
CA ARG A 107 28.29 10.37 47.77
C ARG A 107 27.88 10.12 46.33
N MET A 108 28.64 10.66 45.36
CA MET A 108 28.40 10.37 43.94
C MET A 108 28.49 8.87 43.61
N ASP A 109 29.46 8.15 44.20
CA ASP A 109 29.60 6.72 43.90
C ASP A 109 28.43 5.91 44.48
N ARG A 110 27.77 6.39 45.55
CA ARG A 110 26.50 5.84 46.05
C ARG A 110 25.33 6.12 45.09
N VAL A 111 25.26 7.31 44.48
CA VAL A 111 24.29 7.63 43.42
C VAL A 111 24.51 6.72 42.21
N THR A 112 25.75 6.59 41.73
CA THR A 112 26.10 5.71 40.61
C THR A 112 25.79 4.25 40.92
N GLN A 113 26.00 3.79 42.16
CA GLN A 113 25.60 2.45 42.59
C GLN A 113 24.08 2.26 42.50
N ALA A 114 23.27 3.19 43.03
CA ALA A 114 21.81 3.10 43.00
C ALA A 114 21.24 3.15 41.56
N LEU A 115 21.78 4.03 40.71
CA LEU A 115 21.40 4.11 39.30
C LEU A 115 21.81 2.86 38.52
N THR A 116 23.01 2.31 38.75
CA THR A 116 23.44 1.06 38.11
C THR A 116 22.57 -0.11 38.54
N GLN A 117 22.23 -0.20 39.84
CA GLN A 117 21.30 -1.21 40.37
C GLN A 117 19.92 -1.11 39.71
N TRP A 118 19.37 0.10 39.58
CA TRP A 118 18.12 0.34 38.86
C TRP A 118 18.19 -0.13 37.40
N ILE A 119 19.23 0.22 36.64
CA ILE A 119 19.38 -0.25 35.25
C ILE A 119 19.47 -1.77 35.17
N THR A 120 20.21 -2.43 36.07
CA THR A 120 20.27 -3.90 36.14
C THR A 120 18.98 -4.57 36.64
N SER A 121 17.96 -3.79 37.03
CA SER A 121 16.62 -4.29 37.38
C SER A 121 15.60 -4.16 36.24
N LEU A 122 15.95 -3.48 35.15
CA LEU A 122 15.10 -3.38 33.96
C LEU A 122 15.06 -4.74 33.22
N PRO A 123 13.94 -5.08 32.55
CA PRO A 123 13.88 -6.23 31.65
C PRO A 123 14.93 -6.18 30.54
N GLU A 124 15.41 -7.35 30.08
CA GLU A 124 16.36 -7.45 28.96
C GLU A 124 15.79 -6.90 27.64
N ASP A 125 14.46 -6.89 27.50
CA ASP A 125 13.70 -6.31 26.39
C ASP A 125 13.18 -4.89 26.68
N SER A 126 13.72 -4.20 27.70
CA SER A 126 13.34 -2.81 27.97
C SER A 126 13.75 -1.88 26.83
N ASN A 127 12.76 -1.21 26.24
CA ASN A 127 12.91 -0.22 25.19
C ASN A 127 12.87 1.23 25.74
N ASP A 128 13.21 1.41 27.03
CA ASP A 128 13.28 2.75 27.64
C ASP A 128 14.32 3.65 26.96
N ASP A 129 13.95 4.91 26.73
CA ASP A 129 14.75 5.88 25.99
C ASP A 129 15.60 6.71 26.98
N LEU A 130 16.80 6.21 27.29
CA LEU A 130 17.64 6.74 28.36
C LEU A 130 18.61 7.80 27.84
N SER A 131 18.78 8.88 28.60
CA SER A 131 19.75 9.94 28.32
C SER A 131 20.49 10.35 29.60
N LEU A 132 21.72 10.84 29.47
CA LEU A 132 22.53 11.34 30.58
C LEU A 132 23.08 12.73 30.23
N VAL A 133 22.85 13.72 31.09
CA VAL A 133 23.30 15.12 30.89
C VAL A 133 24.03 15.67 32.12
N SER A 134 24.87 16.69 31.91
CA SER A 134 25.51 17.48 32.96
C SER A 134 25.69 18.95 32.52
N LEU A 135 26.46 19.74 33.27
CA LEU A 135 26.85 21.10 32.84
C LEU A 135 27.51 21.14 31.44
N SER A 136 28.15 20.05 31.00
CA SER A 136 28.79 19.96 29.67
C SER A 136 27.83 19.67 28.51
N GLY A 137 26.52 19.63 28.75
CA GLY A 137 25.53 19.15 27.78
C GLY A 137 25.22 17.66 27.94
N ALA A 138 24.74 17.04 26.86
CA ALA A 138 24.47 15.61 26.83
C ALA A 138 25.77 14.79 26.73
N LEU A 139 25.83 13.73 27.54
CA LEU A 139 26.91 12.74 27.58
C LEU A 139 26.53 11.48 26.80
N ILE A 140 25.23 11.15 26.81
CA ILE A 140 24.59 10.20 25.90
C ILE A 140 23.12 10.59 25.76
N SER A 141 22.53 10.34 24.59
CA SER A 141 21.11 10.59 24.32
C SER A 141 20.53 9.43 23.51
N HIS A 142 19.26 9.13 23.73
CA HIS A 142 18.52 8.05 23.05
C HIS A 142 19.24 6.69 23.07
N ALA A 143 19.68 6.25 24.25
CA ALA A 143 20.43 5.02 24.46
C ALA A 143 19.64 3.99 25.28
N GLY A 144 19.90 2.72 25.02
CA GLY A 144 19.41 1.62 25.86
C GLY A 144 20.22 1.46 27.15
N ALA A 145 19.69 0.61 28.04
CA ALA A 145 20.23 0.29 29.37
C ALA A 145 21.77 0.16 29.44
N ASN A 146 22.35 -0.68 28.58
CA ASN A 146 23.77 -1.04 28.65
C ASN A 146 24.70 0.14 28.31
N ASP A 147 24.48 0.81 27.17
CA ASP A 147 25.34 1.92 26.73
C ASP A 147 25.20 3.14 27.65
N TRP A 148 23.98 3.38 28.17
CA TRP A 148 23.74 4.39 29.19
C TRP A 148 24.50 4.10 30.49
N ALA A 149 24.52 2.83 30.94
CA ALA A 149 25.27 2.44 32.13
C ALA A 149 26.79 2.53 31.94
N VAL A 150 27.30 2.26 30.74
CA VAL A 150 28.72 2.50 30.39
C VAL A 150 29.03 4.00 30.46
N SER A 151 28.17 4.85 29.88
CA SER A 151 28.31 6.32 29.94
C SER A 151 28.35 6.83 31.40
N LEU A 152 27.38 6.42 32.22
CA LEU A 152 27.32 6.78 33.66
C LEU A 152 28.61 6.37 34.41
N ASN A 153 29.10 5.14 34.20
CA ASN A 153 30.29 4.67 34.89
C ASN A 153 31.56 5.40 34.44
N SER A 154 31.63 5.83 33.17
CA SER A 154 32.71 6.64 32.62
C SER A 154 32.70 8.10 33.09
N PHE A 155 31.56 8.62 33.53
CA PHE A 155 31.40 10.02 33.93
C PHE A 155 32.16 10.33 35.24
N LYS A 156 33.22 11.14 35.13
CA LYS A 156 34.10 11.59 36.24
C LYS A 156 34.42 13.09 36.12
N PRO A 157 33.45 14.00 36.33
CA PRO A 157 33.70 15.44 36.33
C PRO A 157 34.51 15.88 37.56
N ASP A 158 35.08 17.07 37.52
CA ASP A 158 35.69 17.69 38.70
C ASP A 158 34.61 18.27 39.63
N PHE A 159 34.00 17.40 40.43
CA PHE A 159 33.05 17.75 41.48
C PHE A 159 33.60 18.75 42.51
N ARG A 160 34.93 18.88 42.68
CA ARG A 160 35.52 19.75 43.72
C ARG A 160 35.64 21.21 43.28
N ASN A 161 35.87 21.44 41.99
CA ASN A 161 36.07 22.77 41.42
C ASN A 161 34.88 23.26 40.57
N THR A 162 33.86 22.44 40.34
CA THR A 162 32.63 22.84 39.62
C THR A 162 31.60 23.48 40.58
N VAL A 163 30.97 24.57 40.15
CA VAL A 163 29.87 25.22 40.88
C VAL A 163 28.51 24.74 40.32
N PRO A 164 27.63 24.16 41.15
CA PRO A 164 26.32 23.67 40.72
C PRO A 164 25.40 24.83 40.30
N ASN A 165 24.63 24.66 39.22
CA ASN A 165 23.69 25.69 38.74
C ASN A 165 22.52 25.12 37.90
N LEU A 166 21.50 25.94 37.66
CA LEU A 166 20.27 25.55 36.96
C LEU A 166 20.45 25.17 35.48
N GLN A 167 21.59 25.45 34.84
CA GLN A 167 21.79 25.14 33.42
C GLN A 167 21.67 23.63 33.14
N THR A 168 22.08 22.77 34.08
CA THR A 168 21.93 21.31 33.93
C THR A 168 20.46 20.87 33.93
N LEU A 169 19.59 21.54 34.70
CA LEU A 169 18.15 21.28 34.69
C LEU A 169 17.50 21.81 33.41
N ALA A 170 17.93 22.96 32.90
CA ALA A 170 17.49 23.48 31.61
C ALA A 170 17.89 22.52 30.46
N ILE A 171 19.16 22.10 30.40
CA ILE A 171 19.66 21.08 29.46
C ILE A 171 18.81 19.79 29.55
N ALA A 172 18.47 19.33 30.77
CA ALA A 172 17.67 18.12 30.93
C ALA A 172 16.24 18.26 30.37
N LEU A 173 15.57 19.38 30.64
CA LEU A 173 14.25 19.68 30.10
C LEU A 173 14.28 19.85 28.57
N ASP A 174 15.36 20.40 28.02
CA ASP A 174 15.53 20.57 26.58
C ASP A 174 15.86 19.25 25.88
N THR A 175 16.71 18.40 26.47
CA THR A 175 17.00 17.05 25.96
C THR A 175 15.76 16.15 25.99
N VAL A 176 14.99 16.14 27.08
CA VAL A 176 13.76 15.32 27.17
C VAL A 176 12.62 15.89 26.32
N SER A 177 12.73 17.13 25.81
CA SER A 177 11.75 17.71 24.89
C SER A 177 11.94 17.27 23.43
N ALA A 178 13.03 16.58 23.10
CA ALA A 178 13.28 15.99 21.78
C ALA A 178 12.24 14.91 21.41
N SER A 179 11.97 14.74 20.11
CA SER A 179 10.99 13.78 19.60
C SER A 179 11.19 12.38 20.19
N THR A 180 10.10 11.77 20.67
CA THR A 180 10.15 10.43 21.26
C THR A 180 10.33 9.36 20.18
N PRO A 181 11.09 8.27 20.42
CA PRO A 181 11.24 7.17 19.47
C PRO A 181 9.91 6.46 19.11
N GLN A 182 8.93 6.48 20.01
CA GLN A 182 7.59 5.92 19.80
C GLN A 182 6.51 6.95 20.20
N PRO A 183 5.32 6.95 19.57
CA PRO A 183 4.22 7.84 19.94
C PRO A 183 3.76 7.62 21.39
N GLY A 184 3.47 8.73 22.09
CA GLY A 184 2.90 8.70 23.44
C GLY A 184 3.82 8.27 24.58
N MET A 185 5.13 8.06 24.32
CA MET A 185 6.11 7.82 25.38
C MET A 185 6.12 8.98 26.37
N LYS A 186 6.17 8.64 27.66
CA LYS A 186 6.16 9.64 28.76
C LYS A 186 7.53 10.22 28.95
N ARG A 187 7.58 11.44 29.49
CA ARG A 187 8.82 12.20 29.72
C ARG A 187 9.10 12.37 31.22
N ALA A 188 10.32 12.02 31.62
CA ALA A 188 10.79 12.17 32.98
C ALA A 188 12.20 12.78 33.02
N VAL A 189 12.48 13.53 34.08
CA VAL A 189 13.85 13.97 34.43
C VAL A 189 14.16 13.48 35.83
N LEU A 190 15.34 12.86 36.02
CA LEU A 190 15.89 12.57 37.34
C LEU A 190 17.09 13.49 37.59
N PHE A 191 16.85 14.58 38.33
CA PHE A 191 17.84 15.61 38.62
C PHE A 191 18.59 15.28 39.92
N VAL A 192 19.88 14.95 39.79
CA VAL A 192 20.79 14.75 40.92
C VAL A 192 21.55 16.05 41.17
N THR A 193 21.36 16.66 42.34
CA THR A 193 21.93 17.98 42.65
C THR A 193 22.34 18.12 44.11
N PRO A 194 23.42 18.84 44.43
CA PRO A 194 23.63 19.42 45.76
C PRO A 194 22.79 20.70 45.94
N HIS A 195 23.00 21.44 47.04
CA HIS A 195 22.54 22.82 47.18
C HIS A 195 23.14 23.77 46.12
N MET A 196 22.48 24.91 45.94
CA MET A 196 22.99 26.05 45.17
C MET A 196 22.94 27.32 46.02
N ASP A 197 24.03 28.08 46.03
CA ASP A 197 24.12 29.40 46.68
C ASP A 197 23.61 30.52 45.75
N ASP A 198 22.38 30.38 45.26
CA ASP A 198 21.69 31.41 44.47
C ASP A 198 20.63 32.12 45.33
N PRO A 199 20.79 33.42 45.66
CA PRO A 199 19.82 34.16 46.46
C PRO A 199 18.51 34.47 45.73
N ASN A 200 18.42 34.20 44.42
CA ASN A 200 17.23 34.39 43.59
C ASN A 200 16.65 33.07 43.06
N ILE A 201 17.04 31.93 43.63
CA ILE A 201 16.73 30.58 43.10
C ILE A 201 15.23 30.36 42.83
N ASP A 202 14.34 30.88 43.69
CA ASP A 202 12.89 30.74 43.54
C ASP A 202 12.34 31.47 42.29
N ASN A 203 12.93 32.62 41.93
CA ASN A 203 12.59 33.34 40.70
C ASN A 203 13.22 32.65 39.47
N ASN A 204 14.46 32.18 39.61
CA ASN A 204 15.23 31.60 38.51
C ASN A 204 14.72 30.20 38.10
N ILE A 205 14.13 29.43 39.03
CA ILE A 205 13.57 28.11 38.74
C ILE A 205 12.14 28.16 38.17
N ALA A 206 11.36 29.22 38.43
CA ALA A 206 9.95 29.30 38.03
C ALA A 206 9.70 29.07 36.52
N PRO A 207 10.51 29.59 35.57
CA PRO A 207 10.38 29.26 34.15
C PRO A 207 10.64 27.79 33.82
N LEU A 208 11.46 27.10 34.61
CA LEU A 208 11.75 25.67 34.45
C LEU A 208 10.61 24.81 35.03
N ILE A 209 9.95 25.27 36.11
CA ILE A 209 8.71 24.66 36.61
C ILE A 209 7.63 24.74 35.53
N GLN A 210 7.39 25.93 34.98
CA GLN A 210 6.37 26.14 33.96
C GLN A 210 6.64 25.27 32.71
N ARG A 211 7.89 25.24 32.21
CA ARG A 211 8.30 24.36 31.10
C ARG A 211 8.05 22.88 31.41
N ALA A 212 8.33 22.41 32.62
CA ALA A 212 8.11 21.02 33.01
C ALA A 212 6.61 20.67 33.05
N VAL A 213 5.76 21.57 33.58
CA VAL A 213 4.30 21.39 33.64
C VAL A 213 3.68 21.41 32.24
N ASP A 214 3.97 22.43 31.43
CA ASP A 214 3.40 22.60 30.08
C ASP A 214 3.79 21.45 29.14
N SER A 215 5.04 20.99 29.20
CA SER A 215 5.55 19.86 28.43
C SER A 215 5.27 18.49 29.07
N LYS A 216 4.54 18.44 30.19
CA LYS A 216 4.14 17.23 30.94
C LYS A 216 5.32 16.32 31.34
N ILE A 217 6.45 16.94 31.65
CA ILE A 217 7.69 16.28 32.07
C ILE A 217 7.69 16.13 33.59
N ARG A 218 7.69 14.91 34.11
CA ARG A 218 7.78 14.68 35.57
C ARG A 218 9.22 14.82 36.07
N VAL A 219 9.47 15.75 36.99
CA VAL A 219 10.82 16.01 37.54
C VAL A 219 10.98 15.36 38.90
N PHE A 220 11.81 14.32 38.96
CA PHE A 220 12.26 13.68 40.18
C PHE A 220 13.59 14.30 40.61
N VAL A 221 13.77 14.55 41.90
CA VAL A 221 14.98 15.18 42.45
C VAL A 221 15.62 14.30 43.50
N TRP A 222 16.92 14.04 43.35
CA TRP A 222 17.79 13.49 44.37
C TRP A 222 18.74 14.60 44.86
N PHE A 223 18.41 15.17 46.02
CA PHE A 223 19.15 16.26 46.65
C PHE A 223 20.25 15.68 47.56
N VAL A 224 21.51 15.75 47.11
CA VAL A 224 22.65 15.03 47.68
C VAL A 224 23.57 16.00 48.43
N ASP A 225 23.36 16.11 49.74
CA ASP A 225 24.04 17.13 50.56
C ASP A 225 24.13 16.80 52.06
N ALA A 226 24.80 17.62 52.87
CA ALA A 226 24.70 17.52 54.32
C ALA A 226 23.30 17.89 54.83
N GLU A 227 22.86 17.25 55.93
CA GLU A 227 21.51 17.38 56.50
C GLU A 227 21.09 18.84 56.76
N SER A 228 22.05 19.72 57.06
CA SER A 228 21.83 21.16 57.25
C SER A 228 21.30 21.90 56.01
N PHE A 229 21.55 21.39 54.80
CA PHE A 229 21.12 22.02 53.55
C PHE A 229 19.74 21.54 53.05
N PHE A 230 19.14 20.52 53.67
CA PHE A 230 17.84 19.97 53.27
C PHE A 230 16.66 20.96 53.49
N VAL A 231 16.90 22.06 54.21
CA VAL A 231 15.96 23.18 54.43
C VAL A 231 16.41 24.49 53.76
N SER A 232 17.41 24.44 52.88
CA SER A 232 17.91 25.60 52.13
C SER A 232 16.88 26.14 51.13
N ALA A 233 17.06 27.38 50.66
CA ALA A 233 16.24 27.95 49.58
C ALA A 233 16.24 27.04 48.33
N SER A 234 17.42 26.58 47.89
CA SER A 234 17.52 25.64 46.77
C SER A 234 16.81 24.31 47.00
N ALA A 235 16.81 23.76 48.22
CA ALA A 235 16.04 22.54 48.54
C ALA A 235 14.53 22.78 48.42
N ASN A 236 14.02 23.94 48.87
CA ASN A 236 12.61 24.31 48.72
C ASN A 236 12.21 24.58 47.26
N ALA A 237 13.08 25.22 46.47
CA ALA A 237 12.93 25.39 45.03
C ALA A 237 12.83 24.04 44.30
N PHE A 238 13.77 23.12 44.56
CA PHE A 238 13.76 21.81 43.91
C PHE A 238 12.62 20.89 44.38
N LYS A 239 12.20 21.02 45.64
CA LYS A 239 10.96 20.40 46.12
C LYS A 239 9.74 20.95 45.39
N SER A 240 9.72 22.25 45.08
CA SER A 240 8.61 22.91 44.38
C SER A 240 8.48 22.45 42.92
N ILE A 241 9.57 22.32 42.15
CA ILE A 241 9.49 21.75 40.80
C ILE A 241 9.06 20.29 40.83
N ALA A 242 9.59 19.49 41.79
CA ALA A 242 9.24 18.09 41.90
C ALA A 242 7.75 17.88 42.25
N GLN A 243 7.19 18.71 43.13
CA GLN A 243 5.77 18.63 43.48
C GLN A 243 4.84 19.13 42.36
N GLN A 244 5.18 20.24 41.69
CA GLN A 244 4.31 20.82 40.65
C GLN A 244 4.34 20.01 39.33
N SER A 245 5.45 19.34 39.02
CA SER A 245 5.54 18.43 37.86
C SER A 245 5.02 17.00 38.13
N GLY A 246 4.45 16.73 39.30
CA GLY A 246 3.96 15.38 39.66
C GLY A 246 5.06 14.33 39.89
N GLY A 247 6.30 14.77 40.09
CA GLY A 247 7.45 13.93 40.44
C GLY A 247 7.60 13.71 41.95
N SER A 248 8.84 13.65 42.45
CA SER A 248 9.14 13.47 43.88
C SER A 248 10.53 13.98 44.27
N PHE A 249 10.65 14.46 45.51
CA PHE A 249 11.88 15.03 46.08
C PHE A 249 12.43 14.12 47.19
N PHE A 250 13.68 13.70 47.05
CA PHE A 250 14.40 12.82 47.98
C PHE A 250 15.71 13.49 48.42
N THR A 251 16.13 13.26 49.67
CA THR A 251 17.33 13.85 50.28
C THR A 251 18.31 12.77 50.75
N PHE A 252 19.60 12.90 50.43
CA PHE A 252 20.64 11.93 50.77
C PHE A 252 21.88 12.58 51.39
N SER A 253 22.14 12.28 52.66
CA SER A 253 23.32 12.70 53.42
C SER A 253 24.47 11.70 53.38
N GLY A 254 24.19 10.44 53.03
CA GLY A 254 25.14 9.33 53.05
C GLY A 254 24.65 8.08 53.78
N LYS A 255 23.40 8.06 54.28
CA LYS A 255 22.86 7.01 55.18
C LYS A 255 21.51 6.46 54.72
N GLU A 256 20.78 7.24 53.95
CA GLU A 256 19.41 7.01 53.54
C GLU A 256 19.37 6.01 52.39
N PRO A 257 18.40 5.06 52.36
CA PRO A 257 18.22 4.20 51.20
C PRO A 257 17.73 5.03 50.01
N PHE A 258 18.34 4.85 48.84
CA PHE A 258 17.84 5.46 47.61
C PHE A 258 16.46 4.87 47.24
N PRO A 259 15.51 5.69 46.77
CA PRO A 259 14.24 5.20 46.25
C PRO A 259 14.47 4.50 44.90
N ASP A 260 13.76 3.40 44.65
CA ASP A 260 13.78 2.71 43.35
C ASP A 260 13.10 3.59 42.28
N PRO A 261 13.82 4.00 41.21
CA PRO A 261 13.24 4.78 40.12
C PRO A 261 12.11 4.04 39.39
N ASN A 262 12.02 2.70 39.45
CA ASN A 262 10.87 1.98 38.88
C ASN A 262 9.55 2.38 39.55
N LEU A 263 9.55 2.69 40.85
CA LEU A 263 8.35 3.17 41.55
C LEU A 263 7.96 4.59 41.11
N TYR A 264 8.93 5.43 40.75
CA TYR A 264 8.71 6.76 40.17
C TYR A 264 8.15 6.69 38.74
N LEU A 265 8.62 5.71 37.95
CA LEU A 265 8.27 5.56 36.55
C LEU A 265 7.05 4.65 36.31
N ALA A 266 6.63 3.83 37.28
CA ALA A 266 5.50 2.89 37.10
C ALA A 266 4.21 3.54 36.57
N PRO A 267 3.75 4.72 37.05
CA PRO A 267 2.56 5.39 36.49
C PRO A 267 2.74 5.82 35.04
N LEU A 268 3.98 6.00 34.57
CA LEU A 268 4.33 6.45 33.22
C LEU A 268 4.45 5.30 32.20
N ARG A 269 4.52 4.05 32.66
CA ARG A 269 4.78 2.84 31.84
C ARG A 269 3.54 2.27 31.13
N HIS A 270 2.43 3.01 31.13
CA HIS A 270 1.14 2.53 30.60
C HIS A 270 0.49 3.57 29.68
N ILE A 271 -0.35 3.07 28.78
CA ILE A 271 -1.31 3.87 27.98
C ILE A 271 -2.47 2.94 27.57
N TYR A 272 -3.63 3.51 27.26
CA TYR A 272 -4.72 2.76 26.63
C TYR A 272 -4.61 2.82 25.11
N ALA A 273 -4.55 1.66 24.46
CA ALA A 273 -4.93 1.52 23.07
C ALA A 273 -6.46 1.42 23.01
N VAL A 274 -7.10 2.50 22.59
CA VAL A 274 -8.55 2.63 22.37
C VAL A 274 -8.82 2.42 20.89
N LYS A 275 -9.84 1.65 20.53
CA LYS A 275 -10.25 1.45 19.13
C LYS A 275 -11.75 1.62 18.96
N TYR A 276 -12.14 2.23 17.85
CA TYR A 276 -13.54 2.35 17.44
C TYR A 276 -13.67 2.24 15.91
N THR A 277 -14.88 1.96 15.45
CA THR A 277 -15.20 1.88 14.02
C THR A 277 -15.76 3.24 13.56
N SER A 278 -15.05 3.86 12.62
CA SER A 278 -15.41 5.12 11.96
C SER A 278 -16.68 4.99 11.12
N SER A 279 -17.38 6.10 10.88
CA SER A 279 -18.27 6.20 9.71
C SER A 279 -18.06 7.48 8.92
N LEU A 280 -16.81 7.94 8.82
CA LEU A 280 -16.44 8.97 7.88
C LEU A 280 -16.63 8.46 6.44
N SER A 281 -17.14 9.33 5.56
CA SER A 281 -17.45 9.02 4.15
C SER A 281 -16.83 10.04 3.20
N THR A 282 -15.79 10.74 3.65
CA THR A 282 -15.17 11.90 2.98
C THR A 282 -13.68 11.95 3.34
N SER A 283 -12.78 12.06 2.37
CA SER A 283 -11.37 12.35 2.65
C SER A 283 -11.20 13.73 3.29
N GLY A 284 -10.26 13.87 4.23
CA GLY A 284 -9.94 15.16 4.82
C GLY A 284 -9.21 15.10 6.16
N ASP A 285 -9.19 16.25 6.84
CA ASP A 285 -8.82 16.39 8.24
C ASP A 285 -10.08 16.30 9.09
N HIS A 286 -10.05 15.43 10.10
CA HIS A 286 -11.15 15.10 11.01
C HIS A 286 -10.71 15.22 12.47
N THR A 287 -11.65 15.37 13.40
CA THR A 287 -11.36 15.47 14.84
C THR A 287 -11.83 14.24 15.60
N LEU A 288 -11.02 13.82 16.57
CA LEU A 288 -11.37 12.83 17.58
C LEU A 288 -11.20 13.42 18.98
N GLY A 289 -12.29 13.54 19.72
CA GLY A 289 -12.28 13.70 21.18
C GLY A 289 -12.65 12.38 21.88
N ILE A 290 -12.22 12.18 23.13
CA ILE A 290 -12.58 10.97 23.91
C ILE A 290 -12.97 11.38 25.32
N TYR A 291 -14.15 10.99 25.77
CA TYR A 291 -14.66 11.24 27.12
C TYR A 291 -14.59 9.94 27.91
N VAL A 292 -13.95 9.98 29.08
CA VAL A 292 -13.75 8.83 29.97
C VAL A 292 -14.64 8.97 31.18
N ASP A 293 -15.54 8.02 31.41
CA ASP A 293 -16.47 8.03 32.54
C ASP A 293 -15.85 7.31 33.74
N THR A 294 -15.64 8.05 34.84
CA THR A 294 -15.05 7.51 36.08
C THR A 294 -15.98 7.73 37.28
N PRO A 295 -15.81 7.00 38.41
CA PRO A 295 -16.62 7.19 39.60
C PRO A 295 -16.59 8.61 40.19
N ASP A 296 -15.50 9.35 39.96
CA ASP A 296 -15.32 10.72 40.43
C ASP A 296 -15.83 11.78 39.43
N GLY A 297 -16.24 11.36 38.22
CA GLY A 297 -16.77 12.22 37.16
C GLY A 297 -16.28 11.85 35.76
N GLN A 298 -16.77 12.56 34.76
CA GLN A 298 -16.35 12.41 33.37
C GLN A 298 -15.09 13.26 33.10
N ILE A 299 -14.07 12.65 32.51
CA ILE A 299 -12.78 13.25 32.21
C ILE A 299 -12.64 13.39 30.67
N PRO A 300 -12.61 14.62 30.11
CA PRO A 300 -12.44 14.82 28.68
C PRO A 300 -10.95 14.76 28.27
N ALA A 301 -10.65 13.94 27.27
CA ALA A 301 -9.47 14.09 26.42
C ALA A 301 -9.84 14.95 25.21
N LEU A 302 -9.23 16.13 25.13
CA LEU A 302 -9.58 17.16 24.15
C LEU A 302 -9.36 16.71 22.70
N ASP A 303 -10.20 17.22 21.80
CA ASP A 303 -10.21 16.94 20.38
C ASP A 303 -8.83 17.08 19.73
N LYS A 304 -8.42 16.05 18.99
CA LYS A 304 -7.17 16.00 18.24
C LYS A 304 -7.43 15.69 16.77
N THR A 305 -6.82 16.46 15.89
CA THR A 305 -6.94 16.29 14.44
C THR A 305 -6.17 15.07 13.95
N PHE A 306 -6.75 14.34 13.01
CA PHE A 306 -6.12 13.30 12.20
C PHE A 306 -6.61 13.42 10.75
N SER A 307 -5.85 12.87 9.80
CA SER A 307 -6.21 12.90 8.39
C SER A 307 -6.44 11.49 7.85
N VAL A 308 -7.39 11.32 6.94
CA VAL A 308 -7.67 10.04 6.25
C VAL A 308 -8.11 10.29 4.81
N ASP A 309 -7.71 9.41 3.88
CA ASP A 309 -8.25 9.39 2.52
C ASP A 309 -9.33 8.32 2.40
N ILE A 310 -10.49 8.68 1.88
CA ILE A 310 -11.68 7.84 1.81
C ILE A 310 -12.25 7.90 0.40
N GLN A 311 -11.93 6.88 -0.39
CA GLN A 311 -12.38 6.69 -1.76
C GLN A 311 -13.40 5.54 -1.84
N PRO A 312 -14.33 5.58 -2.82
CA PRO A 312 -15.33 4.52 -2.97
C PRO A 312 -14.73 3.23 -3.57
N PRO A 313 -15.30 2.05 -3.24
CA PRO A 313 -14.90 0.76 -3.82
C PRO A 313 -14.91 0.81 -5.35
N ASN A 314 -13.87 0.28 -5.99
CA ASN A 314 -13.64 0.37 -7.43
C ASN A 314 -13.85 -1.01 -8.10
N PRO A 315 -15.05 -1.31 -8.65
CA PRO A 315 -15.32 -2.58 -9.31
C PRO A 315 -14.72 -2.62 -10.72
N ILE A 316 -14.05 -3.73 -11.04
CA ILE A 316 -13.39 -3.99 -12.33
C ILE A 316 -13.79 -5.39 -12.82
N PHE A 317 -14.12 -5.55 -14.09
CA PHE A 317 -14.34 -6.88 -14.67
C PHE A 317 -13.03 -7.67 -14.78
N LEU A 318 -12.99 -8.88 -14.22
CA LEU A 318 -11.77 -9.71 -14.20
C LEU A 318 -11.38 -10.22 -15.60
N SER A 319 -12.38 -10.56 -16.43
CA SER A 319 -12.23 -10.95 -17.84
C SER A 319 -13.61 -10.91 -18.52
N PRO A 320 -14.11 -9.72 -18.94
CA PRO A 320 -15.44 -9.61 -19.54
C PRO A 320 -15.45 -10.21 -20.96
N PRO A 321 -16.51 -10.96 -21.35
CA PRO A 321 -16.58 -11.58 -22.67
C PRO A 321 -16.87 -10.52 -23.75
N LEU A 322 -15.87 -10.17 -24.57
CA LEU A 322 -16.03 -9.16 -25.63
C LEU A 322 -17.03 -9.58 -26.73
N GLN A 323 -17.21 -10.89 -26.94
CA GLN A 323 -18.25 -11.45 -27.79
C GLN A 323 -18.85 -12.70 -27.15
N ILE A 324 -20.18 -12.78 -27.15
CA ILE A 324 -20.95 -13.98 -26.82
C ILE A 324 -21.64 -14.44 -28.11
N THR A 325 -21.60 -15.73 -28.41
CA THR A 325 -22.28 -16.29 -29.59
C THR A 325 -23.34 -17.28 -29.12
N ARG A 326 -24.62 -16.98 -29.33
CA ARG A 326 -25.74 -17.88 -29.06
C ARG A 326 -26.12 -18.66 -30.31
N GLN A 327 -26.28 -19.97 -30.19
CA GLN A 327 -26.62 -20.85 -31.31
C GLN A 327 -27.46 -22.06 -30.84
N PRO A 328 -28.14 -22.78 -31.74
CA PRO A 328 -28.82 -24.04 -31.41
C PRO A 328 -27.87 -25.10 -30.84
N PRO A 329 -28.35 -26.02 -29.99
CA PRO A 329 -27.53 -27.10 -29.44
C PRO A 329 -26.95 -27.99 -30.56
N ALA A 330 -25.76 -28.54 -30.33
CA ALA A 330 -25.09 -29.39 -31.32
C ALA A 330 -25.89 -30.67 -31.69
N GLU A 331 -26.80 -31.09 -30.82
CA GLU A 331 -27.64 -32.29 -31.01
C GLU A 331 -28.91 -32.04 -31.85
N ASP A 332 -29.46 -30.82 -31.84
CA ASP A 332 -30.46 -30.37 -32.83
C ASP A 332 -30.12 -28.97 -33.39
N PRO A 333 -29.21 -28.88 -34.38
CA PRO A 333 -28.84 -27.63 -35.04
C PRO A 333 -29.96 -26.91 -35.80
N TYR A 334 -31.20 -27.43 -35.77
CA TYR A 334 -32.38 -26.84 -36.38
C TYR A 334 -33.41 -26.34 -35.36
N ASN A 335 -33.17 -26.54 -34.05
CA ASN A 335 -34.02 -25.99 -33.00
C ASN A 335 -33.84 -24.47 -32.93
N ALA A 336 -34.92 -23.70 -33.10
CA ALA A 336 -34.89 -22.24 -33.09
C ALA A 336 -35.30 -21.62 -31.74
N GLU A 337 -35.67 -22.46 -30.77
CA GLU A 337 -36.24 -22.06 -29.47
C GLU A 337 -35.25 -22.33 -28.32
N ALA A 338 -34.38 -23.35 -28.47
CA ALA A 338 -33.20 -23.52 -27.63
C ALA A 338 -32.01 -22.76 -28.25
N LEU A 339 -31.45 -21.79 -27.52
CA LEU A 339 -30.27 -21.03 -27.91
C LEU A 339 -29.26 -21.01 -26.75
N GLU A 340 -28.15 -21.71 -26.95
CA GLU A 340 -27.06 -21.86 -25.97
C GLU A 340 -25.92 -20.86 -26.28
N PRO A 341 -25.29 -20.24 -25.25
CA PRO A 341 -25.64 -20.34 -23.83
C PRO A 341 -26.93 -19.56 -23.49
N MET A 342 -27.60 -20.01 -22.41
CA MET A 342 -28.70 -19.29 -21.77
C MET A 342 -28.23 -18.34 -20.67
N GLU A 343 -27.06 -18.59 -20.07
CA GLU A 343 -26.48 -17.79 -19.00
C GLU A 343 -25.01 -17.48 -19.31
N GLN A 344 -24.56 -16.29 -18.93
CA GLN A 344 -23.14 -15.91 -18.95
C GLN A 344 -22.67 -15.58 -17.53
N PRO A 345 -21.73 -16.35 -16.93
CA PRO A 345 -21.09 -15.91 -15.70
C PRO A 345 -20.21 -14.69 -15.96
N ILE A 346 -20.31 -13.68 -15.10
CA ILE A 346 -19.50 -12.46 -15.12
C ILE A 346 -18.75 -12.38 -13.79
N GLY A 347 -17.42 -12.30 -13.85
CA GLY A 347 -16.56 -12.16 -12.67
C GLY A 347 -15.98 -10.75 -12.56
N ILE A 348 -15.95 -10.22 -11.34
CA ILE A 348 -15.37 -8.91 -11.01
C ILE A 348 -14.31 -9.06 -9.91
N ILE A 349 -13.47 -8.03 -9.79
CA ILE A 349 -12.70 -7.73 -8.59
C ILE A 349 -13.11 -6.35 -8.09
N VAL A 350 -13.04 -6.10 -6.79
CA VAL A 350 -13.28 -4.78 -6.21
C VAL A 350 -12.03 -4.34 -5.48
N GLU A 351 -11.44 -3.25 -5.95
CA GLU A 351 -10.23 -2.64 -5.39
C GLU A 351 -10.61 -1.43 -4.53
N PHE A 352 -9.79 -1.10 -3.54
CA PHE A 352 -9.96 0.09 -2.71
C PHE A 352 -8.79 1.04 -2.98
N PRO A 353 -8.99 2.16 -3.73
CA PRO A 353 -7.89 2.99 -4.21
C PRO A 353 -7.08 3.71 -3.10
N ASP A 354 -7.68 3.90 -1.93
CA ASP A 354 -7.06 4.41 -0.71
C ASP A 354 -6.29 3.33 0.08
N GLY A 355 -6.34 2.06 -0.36
CA GLY A 355 -5.75 0.92 0.34
C GLY A 355 -6.59 0.36 1.50
N HIS A 356 -7.66 1.05 1.90
CA HIS A 356 -8.50 0.68 3.04
C HIS A 356 -9.55 -0.34 2.64
N LYS A 357 -9.18 -1.63 2.72
CA LYS A 357 -10.10 -2.75 2.42
C LYS A 357 -11.28 -2.76 3.40
N ARG A 358 -12.48 -2.53 2.87
CA ARG A 358 -13.76 -2.63 3.58
C ARG A 358 -14.56 -3.85 3.13
N ASP A 359 -15.53 -4.24 3.95
CA ASP A 359 -16.56 -5.18 3.54
C ASP A 359 -17.57 -4.50 2.59
N LEU A 360 -18.17 -5.30 1.71
CA LEU A 360 -19.19 -4.86 0.77
C LEU A 360 -20.59 -5.20 1.30
N THR A 361 -21.53 -4.30 1.07
CA THR A 361 -22.96 -4.48 1.41
C THR A 361 -23.76 -4.91 0.18
N ARG A 362 -23.38 -4.42 -1.00
CA ARG A 362 -24.08 -4.68 -2.27
C ARG A 362 -23.11 -4.61 -3.45
N THR A 363 -23.29 -5.52 -4.42
CA THR A 363 -22.75 -5.36 -5.78
C THR A 363 -23.85 -5.61 -6.81
N ALA A 364 -23.81 -4.89 -7.94
CA ALA A 364 -24.85 -4.94 -8.96
C ALA A 364 -24.28 -4.96 -10.38
N LEU A 365 -24.93 -5.69 -11.29
CA LEU A 365 -24.64 -5.75 -12.71
C LEU A 365 -25.78 -5.09 -13.49
N TYR A 366 -25.43 -4.03 -14.22
CA TYR A 366 -26.31 -3.35 -15.14
C TYR A 366 -25.95 -3.68 -16.59
N VAL A 367 -26.95 -3.82 -17.45
CA VAL A 367 -26.79 -4.01 -18.90
C VAL A 367 -27.65 -2.97 -19.61
N ASP A 368 -27.04 -2.16 -20.47
CA ASP A 368 -27.67 -1.02 -21.16
C ASP A 368 -28.42 -0.05 -20.21
N GLY A 369 -27.94 0.05 -18.97
CA GLY A 369 -28.52 0.90 -17.91
C GLY A 369 -29.65 0.24 -17.10
N GLN A 370 -30.05 -0.99 -17.42
CA GLN A 370 -31.04 -1.75 -16.63
C GLN A 370 -30.35 -2.71 -15.66
N LEU A 371 -30.85 -2.82 -14.43
CA LEU A 371 -30.36 -3.79 -13.44
C LEU A 371 -30.73 -5.21 -13.87
N VAL A 372 -29.73 -6.09 -13.99
CA VAL A 372 -29.90 -7.49 -14.46
C VAL A 372 -29.56 -8.52 -13.38
N ALA A 373 -28.57 -8.24 -12.53
CA ALA A 373 -28.26 -9.07 -11.37
C ALA A 373 -27.77 -8.22 -10.19
N GLU A 374 -28.02 -8.68 -8.97
CA GLU A 374 -27.68 -7.98 -7.73
C GLU A 374 -27.31 -8.99 -6.65
N ASN A 375 -26.23 -8.72 -5.91
CA ASN A 375 -25.77 -9.48 -4.77
C ASN A 375 -25.89 -8.59 -3.52
N THR A 376 -26.72 -8.98 -2.55
CA THR A 376 -26.83 -8.33 -1.22
C THR A 376 -26.20 -9.17 -0.10
N SER A 377 -25.40 -10.17 -0.49
CA SER A 377 -24.68 -11.08 0.39
C SER A 377 -23.52 -11.71 -0.38
N ALA A 378 -22.45 -12.09 0.31
CA ALA A 378 -21.32 -12.79 -0.32
C ALA A 378 -21.76 -14.13 -0.96
N PRO A 379 -21.17 -14.53 -2.11
CA PRO A 379 -20.06 -13.89 -2.82
C PRO A 379 -20.48 -12.66 -3.64
N PHE A 380 -19.75 -11.55 -3.48
CA PHE A 380 -19.99 -10.28 -4.18
C PHE A 380 -19.24 -10.14 -5.50
N ASP A 381 -18.34 -11.08 -5.82
CA ASP A 381 -17.38 -11.04 -6.93
C ASP A 381 -17.89 -11.69 -8.23
N ARG A 382 -19.11 -12.25 -8.22
CA ARG A 382 -19.67 -13.00 -9.34
C ARG A 382 -21.14 -12.68 -9.58
N PHE A 383 -21.51 -12.58 -10.85
CA PHE A 383 -22.88 -12.49 -11.34
C PHE A 383 -23.18 -13.59 -12.36
N VAL A 384 -24.47 -13.80 -12.61
CA VAL A 384 -24.99 -14.59 -13.72
C VAL A 384 -25.87 -13.66 -14.56
N TRP A 385 -25.48 -13.42 -15.81
CA TRP A 385 -26.28 -12.67 -16.77
C TRP A 385 -27.17 -13.64 -17.54
N ASP A 386 -28.49 -13.55 -17.34
CA ASP A 386 -29.46 -14.26 -18.16
C ASP A 386 -29.46 -13.71 -19.59
N LEU A 387 -29.19 -14.58 -20.56
CA LEU A 387 -29.19 -14.29 -22.00
C LEU A 387 -30.49 -14.73 -22.69
N SER A 388 -31.42 -15.39 -21.99
CA SER A 388 -32.66 -15.96 -22.56
C SER A 388 -33.50 -14.92 -23.30
N LEU A 389 -33.54 -13.69 -22.78
CA LEU A 389 -34.26 -12.54 -23.32
C LEU A 389 -33.71 -12.05 -24.67
N TYR A 390 -32.45 -12.34 -24.99
CA TYR A 390 -31.71 -11.70 -26.09
C TYR A 390 -31.68 -12.60 -27.35
N ASN A 391 -32.73 -12.48 -28.17
CA ASN A 391 -32.97 -13.36 -29.33
C ASN A 391 -32.52 -12.75 -30.69
N GLU A 392 -31.90 -11.57 -30.67
CA GLU A 392 -31.34 -10.89 -31.83
C GLU A 392 -29.86 -10.55 -31.60
N SER A 393 -29.12 -10.28 -32.68
CA SER A 393 -27.69 -9.90 -32.57
C SER A 393 -27.56 -8.41 -32.26
N GLY A 394 -26.76 -8.06 -31.25
CA GLY A 394 -26.68 -6.71 -30.71
C GLY A 394 -25.31 -6.35 -30.12
N GLN A 395 -25.21 -5.13 -29.61
CA GLN A 395 -24.13 -4.70 -28.73
C GLN A 395 -24.74 -4.20 -27.44
N HIS A 396 -24.28 -4.73 -26.31
CA HIS A 396 -24.80 -4.46 -24.98
C HIS A 396 -23.68 -3.92 -24.10
N THR A 397 -23.93 -2.85 -23.38
CA THR A 397 -22.96 -2.20 -22.50
C THR A 397 -23.15 -2.72 -21.08
N ILE A 398 -22.20 -3.52 -20.59
CA ILE A 398 -22.21 -4.00 -19.21
C ILE A 398 -21.45 -3.04 -18.29
N VAL A 399 -22.03 -2.73 -17.13
CA VAL A 399 -21.47 -1.88 -16.07
C VAL A 399 -21.69 -2.61 -14.75
N VAL A 400 -20.71 -2.61 -13.86
CA VAL A 400 -20.86 -3.14 -12.49
C VAL A 400 -20.69 -2.04 -11.45
N GLU A 401 -21.45 -2.13 -10.38
CA GLU A 401 -21.44 -1.20 -9.25
C GLU A 401 -21.11 -1.96 -7.97
N ALA A 402 -20.35 -1.32 -7.08
CA ALA A 402 -20.07 -1.82 -5.74
C ALA A 402 -20.39 -0.75 -4.70
N GLU A 403 -20.83 -1.21 -3.53
CA GLU A 403 -21.20 -0.41 -2.37
C GLU A 403 -20.61 -1.05 -1.11
N ASP A 404 -19.91 -0.25 -0.29
CA ASP A 404 -19.25 -0.71 0.93
C ASP A 404 -20.12 -0.53 2.19
N VAL A 405 -19.58 -0.91 3.35
CA VAL A 405 -20.21 -0.69 4.67
C VAL A 405 -20.30 0.78 5.10
N LEU A 406 -19.68 1.72 4.37
CA LEU A 406 -19.81 3.16 4.58
C LEU A 406 -20.84 3.79 3.64
N GLY A 407 -21.50 2.99 2.78
CA GLY A 407 -22.45 3.45 1.77
C GLY A 407 -21.80 4.12 0.56
N LEU A 408 -20.46 4.04 0.43
CA LEU A 408 -19.72 4.63 -0.67
C LEU A 408 -19.87 3.76 -1.92
N LYS A 409 -20.18 4.38 -3.06
CA LYS A 409 -20.54 3.69 -4.30
C LYS A 409 -19.66 4.12 -5.47
N LYS A 410 -19.36 3.18 -6.37
CA LYS A 410 -18.76 3.47 -7.67
C LYS A 410 -19.26 2.48 -8.72
N SER A 411 -19.44 2.97 -9.94
CA SER A 411 -19.63 2.13 -11.12
C SER A 411 -18.31 1.96 -11.88
N SER A 412 -18.15 0.82 -12.55
CA SER A 412 -17.05 0.55 -13.47
C SER A 412 -17.17 1.40 -14.74
N MET A 413 -16.11 1.42 -15.55
CA MET A 413 -16.26 1.78 -16.97
C MET A 413 -17.18 0.77 -17.68
N GLY A 414 -17.98 1.24 -18.63
CA GLY A 414 -18.87 0.39 -19.43
C GLY A 414 -18.08 -0.43 -20.45
N THR A 415 -18.28 -1.75 -20.43
CA THR A 415 -17.66 -2.67 -21.39
C THR A 415 -18.69 -3.09 -22.44
N ILE A 416 -18.35 -2.96 -23.72
CA ILE A 416 -19.26 -3.33 -24.82
C ILE A 416 -19.08 -4.82 -25.16
N VAL A 417 -20.13 -5.60 -24.95
CA VAL A 417 -20.23 -7.01 -25.33
C VAL A 417 -21.01 -7.13 -26.63
N ARG A 418 -20.44 -7.79 -27.65
CA ARG A 418 -21.17 -8.14 -28.87
C ARG A 418 -21.90 -9.47 -28.69
N LEU A 419 -23.23 -9.43 -28.73
CA LEU A 419 -24.03 -10.65 -28.79
C LEU A 419 -24.29 -11.02 -30.26
N THR A 420 -23.91 -12.23 -30.66
CA THR A 420 -24.14 -12.78 -32.00
C THR A 420 -25.11 -13.96 -31.89
N VAL A 421 -26.32 -13.83 -32.43
CA VAL A 421 -27.33 -14.89 -32.42
C VAL A 421 -27.38 -15.56 -33.79
N ILE A 422 -26.93 -16.82 -33.86
CA ILE A 422 -26.98 -17.64 -35.07
C ILE A 422 -28.35 -18.31 -35.13
N GLN A 423 -29.26 -17.76 -35.93
CA GLN A 423 -30.55 -18.42 -36.19
C GLN A 423 -30.35 -19.66 -37.09
N PRO A 424 -31.03 -20.79 -36.82
CA PRO A 424 -30.96 -21.96 -37.69
C PRO A 424 -31.58 -21.67 -39.07
N PRO A 425 -31.18 -22.40 -40.13
CA PRO A 425 -31.85 -22.30 -41.42
C PRO A 425 -33.35 -22.64 -41.26
N ARG A 426 -34.21 -21.83 -41.88
CA ARG A 426 -35.68 -22.00 -41.84
C ARG A 426 -36.23 -22.43 -43.21
N GLY A 427 -37.41 -23.05 -43.22
CA GLY A 427 -38.11 -23.46 -44.45
C GLY A 427 -37.55 -24.72 -45.13
N VAL A 428 -37.79 -24.86 -46.43
CA VAL A 428 -37.55 -26.10 -47.20
C VAL A 428 -36.10 -26.57 -47.15
N GLN A 429 -35.13 -25.66 -47.07
CA GLN A 429 -33.70 -26.00 -46.95
C GLN A 429 -33.39 -26.72 -45.63
N ALA A 430 -34.04 -26.32 -44.53
CA ALA A 430 -33.90 -26.97 -43.23
C ALA A 430 -34.45 -28.39 -43.25
N LEU A 431 -35.62 -28.60 -43.88
CA LEU A 431 -36.25 -29.91 -44.04
C LEU A 431 -35.38 -30.84 -44.89
N LEU A 432 -34.84 -30.35 -46.02
CA LEU A 432 -33.90 -31.09 -46.86
C LEU A 432 -32.60 -31.46 -46.14
N ALA A 433 -32.11 -30.60 -45.25
CA ALA A 433 -30.89 -30.84 -44.49
C ALA A 433 -31.11 -31.82 -43.31
N ARG A 434 -32.15 -31.60 -42.50
CA ARG A 434 -32.53 -32.43 -41.34
C ARG A 434 -32.89 -33.87 -41.75
N TYR A 435 -33.62 -34.03 -42.85
CA TYR A 435 -34.06 -35.36 -43.32
C TYR A 435 -33.19 -35.95 -44.43
N ARG A 436 -32.01 -35.39 -44.74
CA ARG A 436 -31.17 -35.81 -45.88
C ARG A 436 -30.94 -37.31 -45.96
N SER A 437 -30.65 -37.98 -44.85
CA SER A 437 -30.43 -39.44 -44.79
C SER A 437 -31.69 -40.24 -45.10
N GLN A 438 -32.83 -39.87 -44.50
CA GLN A 438 -34.12 -40.52 -44.69
C GLN A 438 -34.69 -40.27 -46.10
N LEU A 439 -34.50 -39.07 -46.65
CA LEU A 439 -34.87 -38.73 -48.03
C LEU A 439 -34.01 -39.50 -49.04
N VAL A 440 -32.71 -39.68 -48.79
CA VAL A 440 -31.84 -40.52 -49.62
C VAL A 440 -32.21 -42.00 -49.51
N LEU A 441 -32.47 -42.54 -48.31
CA LEU A 441 -32.97 -43.91 -48.16
C LEU A 441 -34.34 -44.10 -48.85
N GLY A 442 -35.26 -43.14 -48.71
CA GLY A 442 -36.56 -43.15 -49.37
C GLY A 442 -36.44 -43.09 -50.89
N ALA A 443 -35.54 -42.28 -51.42
CA ALA A 443 -35.24 -42.22 -52.85
C ALA A 443 -34.59 -43.51 -53.36
N ILE A 444 -33.69 -44.14 -52.60
CA ILE A 444 -33.09 -45.45 -52.92
C ILE A 444 -34.16 -46.56 -52.87
N ALA A 445 -35.05 -46.54 -51.88
CA ALA A 445 -36.16 -47.49 -51.77
C ALA A 445 -37.18 -47.32 -52.92
N LEU A 446 -37.52 -46.08 -53.29
CA LEU A 446 -38.35 -45.79 -54.48
C LEU A 446 -37.68 -46.21 -55.78
N ALA A 447 -36.37 -45.97 -55.94
CA ALA A 447 -35.61 -46.42 -57.11
C ALA A 447 -35.54 -47.96 -57.17
N GLY A 448 -35.35 -48.62 -56.02
CA GLY A 448 -35.40 -50.08 -55.90
C GLY A 448 -36.77 -50.66 -56.23
N LEU A 449 -37.85 -50.07 -55.72
CA LEU A 449 -39.24 -50.45 -56.06
C LEU A 449 -39.57 -50.20 -57.53
N ALA A 450 -39.09 -49.10 -58.13
CA ALA A 450 -39.25 -48.82 -59.55
C ALA A 450 -38.50 -49.85 -60.41
N LEU A 451 -37.25 -50.19 -60.04
CA LEU A 451 -36.46 -51.24 -60.70
C LEU A 451 -37.14 -52.61 -60.57
N PHE A 452 -37.65 -52.94 -59.38
CA PHE A 452 -38.37 -54.18 -59.11
C PHE A 452 -39.68 -54.29 -59.90
N ALA A 453 -40.44 -53.19 -60.01
CA ALA A 453 -41.64 -53.11 -60.85
C ALA A 453 -41.33 -53.26 -62.35
N ILE A 454 -40.21 -52.71 -62.83
CA ILE A 454 -39.73 -52.90 -64.21
C ILE A 454 -39.33 -54.36 -64.44
N LEU A 455 -38.61 -54.99 -63.50
CA LEU A 455 -38.20 -56.39 -63.58
C LEU A 455 -39.40 -57.36 -63.55
N LEU A 456 -40.36 -57.15 -62.65
CA LEU A 456 -41.63 -57.90 -62.60
C LEU A 456 -42.39 -57.83 -63.93
N ARG A 457 -42.32 -56.69 -64.63
CA ARG A 457 -42.97 -56.49 -65.94
C ARG A 457 -42.17 -57.05 -67.12
N GLY A 458 -40.92 -57.47 -66.91
CA GLY A 458 -40.06 -58.10 -67.93
C GLY A 458 -40.13 -59.64 -67.99
N GLY A 459 -40.99 -60.26 -67.17
CA GLY A 459 -40.93 -61.69 -66.86
C GLY A 459 -41.79 -62.67 -67.70
N LEU A 460 -42.52 -62.23 -68.74
CA LEU A 460 -43.31 -63.15 -69.57
C LEU A 460 -43.57 -62.64 -71.00
N GLY A 461 -43.65 -63.55 -71.98
CA GLY A 461 -44.15 -63.29 -73.34
C GLY A 461 -43.11 -62.71 -74.32
N ALA A 462 -42.85 -63.42 -75.43
CA ALA A 462 -41.84 -63.04 -76.41
C ALA A 462 -42.31 -63.12 -77.87
N ARG A 463 -41.62 -62.35 -78.74
CA ARG A 463 -41.54 -62.46 -80.22
C ARG A 463 -42.67 -61.81 -81.05
N LEU A 464 -42.30 -61.57 -82.33
CA LEU A 464 -43.09 -61.02 -83.46
C LEU A 464 -43.43 -59.51 -83.36
N GLY A 465 -43.16 -58.66 -84.36
CA GLY A 465 -42.36 -58.76 -85.59
C GLY A 465 -42.29 -57.37 -86.27
N ARG A 466 -41.13 -56.80 -86.62
CA ARG A 466 -40.18 -57.10 -87.72
C ARG A 466 -40.65 -56.61 -89.11
N ARG A 467 -39.84 -55.74 -89.76
CA ARG A 467 -39.97 -55.06 -91.09
C ARG A 467 -40.68 -53.69 -91.02
N ARG A 468 -40.34 -52.64 -91.79
CA ARG A 468 -39.34 -52.41 -92.88
C ARG A 468 -38.33 -51.30 -92.44
N ARG A 469 -37.01 -51.35 -92.73
CA ARG A 469 -36.26 -51.11 -94.02
C ARG A 469 -36.31 -49.65 -94.49
N GLU A 470 -35.25 -48.99 -95.03
CA GLU A 470 -33.80 -49.29 -95.27
C GLU A 470 -33.11 -48.00 -95.82
N LYS A 471 -31.87 -47.59 -95.46
CA LYS A 471 -30.58 -47.81 -96.21
C LYS A 471 -29.44 -46.97 -95.57
N LYS A 472 -28.26 -47.55 -95.26
CA LYS A 472 -26.92 -47.44 -95.95
C LYS A 472 -26.19 -46.07 -95.81
N LYS A 473 -24.86 -45.95 -95.64
CA LYS A 473 -23.68 -46.88 -95.43
C LYS A 473 -22.50 -46.02 -94.84
N ARG A 474 -21.66 -46.51 -93.89
CA ARG A 474 -20.30 -47.12 -94.02
C ARG A 474 -19.20 -46.20 -94.68
N PHE A 475 -17.92 -46.15 -94.26
CA PHE A 475 -17.10 -47.02 -93.36
C PHE A 475 -15.79 -46.34 -92.83
N GLU A 476 -15.24 -46.85 -91.72
CA GLU A 476 -13.82 -47.02 -91.23
C GLU A 476 -12.67 -45.98 -91.52
N ASP A 477 -12.11 -45.37 -90.43
CA ASP A 477 -10.77 -45.60 -89.76
C ASP A 477 -9.51 -46.08 -90.57
N PRO A 478 -8.23 -46.01 -90.09
CA PRO A 478 -7.58 -45.28 -88.95
C PRO A 478 -6.21 -44.54 -89.22
N VAL A 479 -5.76 -43.71 -88.25
CA VAL A 479 -4.33 -43.45 -87.82
C VAL A 479 -3.32 -42.63 -88.68
N THR A 480 -2.30 -42.05 -87.98
CA THR A 480 -1.02 -41.41 -88.40
C THR A 480 -0.93 -39.90 -88.73
N GLN A 481 0.23 -39.28 -88.46
CA GLN A 481 0.59 -37.85 -88.61
C GLN A 481 1.44 -37.57 -89.87
N PRO A 482 1.38 -36.35 -90.47
CA PRO A 482 2.36 -35.25 -90.25
C PRO A 482 1.67 -33.92 -89.80
N VAL A 483 2.28 -32.80 -89.34
CA VAL A 483 3.66 -32.24 -89.14
C VAL A 483 4.06 -31.06 -90.08
N VAL A 484 4.17 -29.84 -89.47
CA VAL A 484 4.96 -28.61 -89.86
C VAL A 484 4.58 -27.84 -91.16
N ALA A 485 4.60 -26.49 -91.26
CA ALA A 485 4.57 -25.33 -90.31
C ALA A 485 4.36 -23.99 -91.09
N LEU A 486 4.68 -22.82 -90.47
CA LEU A 486 4.72 -21.41 -90.98
C LEU A 486 3.36 -20.65 -90.98
N THR A 487 3.18 -19.46 -90.36
CA THR A 487 4.04 -18.62 -89.47
C THR A 487 3.17 -17.79 -88.48
N GLU A 488 3.75 -17.37 -87.35
CA GLU A 488 3.20 -16.63 -86.17
C GLU A 488 3.22 -15.06 -86.28
N PRO A 489 2.89 -14.25 -85.23
CA PRO A 489 2.03 -14.42 -84.02
C PRO A 489 0.80 -13.44 -84.06
N VAL A 490 0.22 -12.63 -83.13
CA VAL A 490 0.26 -12.17 -81.69
C VAL A 490 -1.17 -11.57 -81.41
N ASN A 491 -1.88 -11.41 -80.27
CA ASN A 491 -2.02 -11.92 -78.87
C ASN A 491 -3.55 -11.83 -78.53
N SER A 492 -4.21 -12.75 -77.80
CA SER A 492 -4.40 -12.89 -76.33
C SER A 492 -4.97 -11.66 -75.56
N ALA A 493 -6.12 -11.65 -74.82
CA ALA A 493 -7.15 -12.62 -74.33
C ALA A 493 -6.87 -13.31 -72.96
N LYS A 494 -7.84 -13.81 -72.14
CA LYS A 494 -9.23 -13.39 -71.72
C LYS A 494 -9.67 -14.21 -70.46
N LYS A 495 -10.93 -14.10 -70.02
CA LYS A 495 -11.55 -14.64 -68.77
C LYS A 495 -11.68 -16.18 -68.62
N LYS A 496 -11.77 -16.61 -67.35
CA LYS A 496 -12.65 -17.65 -66.71
C LYS A 496 -12.13 -19.09 -66.42
N SER A 497 -12.80 -19.67 -65.41
CA SER A 497 -12.47 -20.82 -64.56
C SER A 497 -13.26 -22.12 -64.84
N LYS A 498 -12.74 -23.30 -64.45
CA LYS A 498 -13.31 -24.17 -63.38
C LYS A 498 -12.59 -25.53 -63.14
N THR A 499 -12.71 -26.04 -61.90
CA THR A 499 -12.56 -27.45 -61.44
C THR A 499 -11.19 -27.91 -60.87
N GLU A 500 -11.28 -28.76 -59.85
CA GLU A 500 -10.27 -29.35 -58.95
C GLU A 500 -9.70 -30.72 -59.49
N PRO A 501 -8.75 -31.46 -58.84
CA PRO A 501 -8.33 -31.40 -57.43
C PRO A 501 -6.83 -31.66 -57.06
N ARG A 502 -6.60 -31.71 -55.73
CA ARG A 502 -5.57 -32.45 -54.95
C ARG A 502 -4.26 -31.75 -54.49
N ARG A 503 -4.00 -31.97 -53.19
CA ARG A 503 -2.71 -32.05 -52.44
C ARG A 503 -1.92 -30.76 -52.12
N MET A 504 -2.10 -30.32 -50.87
CA MET A 504 -1.03 -30.22 -49.85
C MET A 504 0.34 -29.69 -50.32
N GLY A 505 0.57 -28.39 -50.12
CA GLY A 505 1.86 -27.70 -50.27
C GLY A 505 2.04 -26.68 -49.14
N TRP A 506 3.28 -26.47 -48.71
CA TRP A 506 3.61 -25.80 -47.43
C TRP A 506 3.67 -24.25 -47.52
N LEU A 507 3.98 -23.63 -46.37
CA LEU A 507 3.95 -22.17 -46.13
C LEU A 507 4.72 -21.31 -47.16
N ALA A 508 4.19 -20.11 -47.41
CA ALA A 508 4.99 -18.93 -47.75
C ALA A 508 4.48 -17.73 -46.92
N SER A 509 5.35 -17.10 -46.14
CA SER A 509 4.98 -16.04 -45.20
C SER A 509 4.78 -14.69 -45.89
N ARG A 510 3.68 -13.99 -45.57
CA ARG A 510 3.56 -12.56 -45.84
C ARG A 510 4.45 -11.80 -44.86
N GLN A 511 5.69 -11.51 -45.26
CA GLN A 511 6.51 -10.52 -44.56
C GLN A 511 5.82 -9.15 -44.61
N ALA A 512 5.56 -8.55 -43.44
CA ALA A 512 5.05 -7.20 -43.35
C ALA A 512 6.14 -6.20 -43.81
N ARG A 513 5.78 -5.26 -44.69
CA ARG A 513 6.69 -4.16 -45.06
C ARG A 513 6.75 -3.15 -43.93
N VAL A 514 7.93 -2.97 -43.33
CA VAL A 514 8.19 -1.94 -42.32
C VAL A 514 8.19 -0.56 -43.01
N PRO A 515 7.55 0.49 -42.44
CA PRO A 515 7.65 1.85 -42.95
C PRO A 515 9.09 2.38 -42.93
N GLN A 516 9.44 3.29 -43.84
CA GLN A 516 10.74 3.98 -43.78
C GLN A 516 10.73 5.05 -42.68
N ALA A 517 11.72 5.02 -41.80
CA ALA A 517 11.89 5.92 -40.67
C ALA A 517 13.37 6.27 -40.45
N PRO A 518 13.71 7.41 -39.83
CA PRO A 518 15.10 7.78 -39.54
C PRO A 518 15.79 6.83 -38.55
N ALA A 519 15.04 6.21 -37.63
CA ALA A 519 15.54 5.19 -36.72
C ALA A 519 14.48 4.11 -36.41
N TYR A 520 14.93 2.97 -35.89
CA TYR A 520 14.09 1.83 -35.51
C TYR A 520 14.49 1.28 -34.15
N LEU A 521 13.51 0.80 -33.38
CA LEU A 521 13.71 -0.03 -32.19
C LEU A 521 13.41 -1.49 -32.52
N ILE A 522 14.44 -2.33 -32.44
CA ILE A 522 14.34 -3.78 -32.66
C ILE A 522 14.21 -4.45 -31.29
N ARG A 523 13.06 -5.05 -30.98
CA ARG A 523 12.87 -5.77 -29.70
C ARG A 523 13.87 -6.93 -29.60
N LEU A 524 14.48 -7.10 -28.44
CA LEU A 524 15.38 -8.19 -28.14
C LEU A 524 14.67 -9.26 -27.30
N THR A 525 15.19 -10.48 -27.35
CA THR A 525 14.87 -11.56 -26.42
C THR A 525 15.83 -11.52 -25.22
N ASN A 526 15.53 -12.27 -24.16
CA ASN A 526 16.36 -12.33 -22.95
C ASN A 526 17.80 -12.82 -23.21
N GLY A 527 18.07 -13.49 -24.34
CA GLY A 527 19.41 -13.86 -24.80
C GLY A 527 20.16 -12.76 -25.55
N GLY A 528 19.55 -11.59 -25.78
CA GLY A 528 20.12 -10.47 -26.53
C GLY A 528 19.93 -10.56 -28.06
N GLU A 529 19.34 -11.65 -28.57
CA GLU A 529 19.02 -11.83 -29.99
C GLU A 529 17.72 -11.09 -30.39
N PRO A 530 17.59 -10.58 -31.62
CA PRO A 530 16.36 -9.95 -32.11
C PRO A 530 15.13 -10.87 -32.01
N ALA A 531 14.05 -10.37 -31.41
CA ALA A 531 12.78 -11.08 -31.35
C ALA A 531 12.08 -11.10 -32.71
N SER A 532 11.25 -12.12 -32.97
CA SER A 532 10.47 -12.27 -34.21
C SER A 532 9.23 -11.35 -34.27
N THR A 533 9.40 -10.10 -33.84
CA THR A 533 8.40 -9.03 -33.82
C THR A 533 8.84 -7.90 -34.76
N ALA A 534 7.90 -7.28 -35.46
CA ALA A 534 8.22 -6.16 -36.35
C ALA A 534 8.93 -5.02 -35.59
N PRO A 535 10.03 -4.45 -36.13
CA PRO A 535 10.68 -3.28 -35.54
C PRO A 535 9.72 -2.10 -35.42
N ILE A 536 9.84 -1.34 -34.33
CA ILE A 536 9.06 -0.11 -34.12
C ILE A 536 9.80 1.03 -34.84
N PRO A 537 9.23 1.66 -35.86
CA PRO A 537 9.84 2.82 -36.52
C PRO A 537 9.67 4.07 -35.65
N VAL A 538 10.75 4.83 -35.46
CA VAL A 538 10.71 6.15 -34.80
C VAL A 538 10.42 7.19 -35.88
N LEU A 539 9.14 7.44 -36.13
CA LEU A 539 8.65 8.28 -37.23
C LEU A 539 8.53 9.76 -36.86
N GLU A 540 8.20 10.04 -35.61
CA GLU A 540 7.91 11.38 -35.12
C GLU A 540 9.18 12.03 -34.53
N LYS A 541 9.27 13.37 -34.59
CA LYS A 541 10.34 14.12 -33.91
C LYS A 541 10.30 13.95 -32.39
N ASP A 542 9.19 13.46 -31.85
CA ASP A 542 8.93 13.35 -30.43
C ASP A 542 7.98 12.17 -30.21
N MET A 543 8.48 11.03 -29.73
CA MET A 543 7.71 9.79 -29.61
C MET A 543 7.74 9.28 -28.17
N THR A 544 6.56 9.22 -27.53
CA THR A 544 6.38 8.72 -26.16
C THR A 544 6.06 7.23 -26.13
N PHE A 545 6.51 6.57 -25.06
CA PHE A 545 6.40 5.13 -24.83
C PHE A 545 5.86 4.87 -23.42
N GLY A 546 4.99 3.88 -23.30
CA GLY A 546 4.32 3.54 -22.04
C GLY A 546 3.17 2.56 -22.25
N THR A 547 2.35 2.34 -21.23
CA THR A 547 1.19 1.43 -21.27
C THR A 547 -0.14 2.13 -21.59
N ASP A 548 -0.22 3.46 -21.49
CA ASP A 548 -1.47 4.21 -21.73
C ASP A 548 -1.53 4.81 -23.16
N PRO A 549 -2.50 4.40 -24.01
CA PRO A 549 -2.67 4.94 -25.37
C PRO A 549 -3.04 6.44 -25.43
N VAL A 550 -3.46 7.05 -24.33
CA VAL A 550 -3.77 8.50 -24.25
C VAL A 550 -2.49 9.33 -24.04
N GLN A 551 -1.48 8.76 -23.38
CA GLN A 551 -0.23 9.45 -23.04
C GLN A 551 0.96 9.03 -23.91
N SER A 552 0.92 7.81 -24.45
CA SER A 552 2.05 7.18 -25.16
C SER A 552 1.73 6.91 -26.63
N VAL A 553 2.40 7.65 -27.54
CA VAL A 553 2.31 7.47 -29.00
C VAL A 553 2.58 6.01 -29.40
N ARG A 554 3.50 5.34 -28.69
CA ARG A 554 3.70 3.90 -28.79
C ARG A 554 3.41 3.19 -27.47
N VAL A 555 2.21 2.61 -27.37
CA VAL A 555 1.88 1.62 -26.35
C VAL A 555 2.86 0.43 -26.42
N LEU A 556 3.35 -0.04 -25.27
CA LEU A 556 4.18 -1.22 -25.10
C LEU A 556 3.55 -2.16 -24.07
N ASP A 557 3.15 -3.35 -24.51
CA ASP A 557 2.34 -4.29 -23.72
C ASP A 557 3.21 -5.11 -22.74
N ASP A 558 3.63 -4.50 -21.61
CA ASP A 558 4.36 -5.18 -20.53
C ASP A 558 4.05 -4.59 -19.13
N PRO A 559 3.78 -5.40 -18.08
CA PRO A 559 3.45 -4.90 -16.74
C PRO A 559 4.54 -4.07 -16.04
N SER A 560 5.80 -4.16 -16.49
CA SER A 560 6.90 -3.34 -15.95
C SER A 560 6.97 -1.92 -16.55
N ILE A 561 6.10 -1.59 -17.50
CA ILE A 561 6.09 -0.32 -18.21
C ILE A 561 4.96 0.59 -17.68
N SER A 562 5.32 1.85 -17.41
CA SER A 562 4.44 2.85 -16.81
C SER A 562 3.53 3.53 -17.86
N PRO A 563 2.38 4.13 -17.48
CA PRO A 563 1.42 4.76 -18.41
C PRO A 563 2.08 5.72 -19.42
N LEU A 564 2.94 6.60 -18.90
CA LEU A 564 3.99 7.30 -19.64
C LEU A 564 5.33 6.92 -18.98
N HIS A 565 6.15 6.17 -19.70
CA HIS A 565 7.38 5.59 -19.17
C HIS A 565 8.63 6.32 -19.69
N ALA A 566 8.71 6.55 -21.00
CA ALA A 566 9.86 7.19 -21.63
C ALA A 566 9.47 8.00 -22.87
N ARG A 567 10.40 8.83 -23.34
CA ARG A 567 10.25 9.69 -24.51
C ARG A 567 11.54 9.72 -25.31
N ILE A 568 11.48 9.44 -26.61
CA ILE A 568 12.61 9.64 -27.54
C ILE A 568 12.31 10.86 -28.40
N LYS A 569 13.18 11.86 -28.31
CA LYS A 569 13.10 13.09 -29.12
C LYS A 569 14.22 13.12 -30.14
N GLN A 570 13.89 13.47 -31.38
CA GLN A 570 14.86 13.80 -32.43
C GLN A 570 15.10 15.31 -32.45
N MET A 571 16.36 15.69 -32.30
CA MET A 571 16.84 17.07 -32.40
C MET A 571 17.11 17.44 -33.87
N ASP A 572 17.15 18.73 -34.18
CA ASP A 572 17.27 19.23 -35.57
C ASP A 572 18.64 18.96 -36.23
N ASP A 573 19.65 18.57 -35.45
CA ASP A 573 20.94 18.03 -35.92
C ASP A 573 20.89 16.52 -36.27
N GLY A 574 19.71 15.90 -36.16
CA GLY A 574 19.48 14.48 -36.40
C GLY A 574 19.79 13.57 -35.20
N VAL A 575 20.17 14.14 -34.05
CA VAL A 575 20.52 13.38 -32.85
C VAL A 575 19.27 12.96 -32.08
N PHE A 576 19.26 11.73 -31.58
CA PHE A 576 18.19 11.21 -30.74
C PHE A 576 18.59 11.28 -29.28
N ILE A 577 17.67 11.77 -28.43
CA ILE A 577 17.82 11.82 -26.98
C ILE A 577 16.64 11.10 -26.34
N ILE A 578 16.92 10.16 -25.45
CA ILE A 578 15.92 9.45 -24.64
C ILE A 578 15.80 10.10 -23.26
N TYR A 579 14.59 10.21 -22.75
CA TYR A 579 14.27 10.73 -21.42
C TYR A 579 13.40 9.70 -20.69
N ASP A 580 13.72 9.43 -19.42
CA ASP A 580 12.82 8.72 -18.51
C ASP A 580 11.81 9.72 -17.91
N HIS A 581 10.53 9.34 -17.86
CA HIS A 581 9.45 10.23 -17.39
C HIS A 581 9.15 10.11 -15.88
N GLY A 582 10.07 9.54 -15.10
CA GLY A 582 9.86 9.18 -13.69
C GLY A 582 9.22 7.79 -13.55
N SER A 583 9.62 6.84 -14.39
CA SER A 583 8.98 5.54 -14.50
C SER A 583 9.31 4.62 -13.32
N VAL A 584 8.38 3.73 -12.96
CA VAL A 584 8.48 2.91 -11.73
C VAL A 584 9.60 1.88 -11.81
N ALA A 585 9.78 1.24 -12.97
CA ALA A 585 10.91 0.34 -13.19
C ALA A 585 12.19 1.10 -13.58
N GLY A 586 12.06 2.22 -14.30
CA GLY A 586 13.17 2.96 -14.89
C GLY A 586 13.41 2.65 -16.37
N THR A 587 14.11 3.57 -17.03
CA THR A 587 14.65 3.43 -18.39
C THR A 587 16.17 3.36 -18.33
N TRP A 588 16.79 2.44 -19.06
CA TRP A 588 18.26 2.30 -19.13
C TRP A 588 18.77 2.26 -20.57
N VAL A 589 20.01 2.71 -20.78
CA VAL A 589 20.76 2.55 -22.03
C VAL A 589 22.10 1.89 -21.69
N ASN A 590 22.41 0.77 -22.35
CA ASN A 590 23.63 -0.01 -22.14
C ASN A 590 23.90 -0.34 -20.65
N TYR A 591 22.83 -0.65 -19.89
CA TYR A 591 22.79 -0.94 -18.44
C TYR A 591 23.06 0.24 -17.48
N GLU A 592 23.25 1.46 -18.00
CA GLU A 592 23.30 2.69 -17.21
C GLU A 592 21.93 3.41 -17.27
N PRO A 593 21.40 3.91 -16.14
CA PRO A 593 20.08 4.53 -16.08
C PRO A 593 20.02 5.87 -16.84
N VAL A 594 18.84 6.19 -17.38
CA VAL A 594 18.55 7.47 -18.03
C VAL A 594 17.96 8.43 -16.98
N THR A 595 18.59 9.58 -16.79
CA THR A 595 18.09 10.64 -15.90
C THR A 595 17.03 11.50 -16.61
N ARG A 596 16.30 12.33 -15.85
CA ARG A 596 15.34 13.31 -16.39
C ARG A 596 15.97 14.40 -17.28
N GLU A 597 17.29 14.58 -17.20
CA GLU A 597 18.05 15.47 -18.10
C GLU A 597 18.19 14.88 -19.52
N GLY A 598 17.97 13.57 -19.66
CA GLY A 598 18.00 12.84 -20.91
C GLY A 598 19.40 12.36 -21.31
N ARG A 599 19.43 11.37 -22.21
CA ARG A 599 20.66 10.74 -22.70
C ARG A 599 20.65 10.60 -24.21
N ARG A 600 21.78 10.97 -24.85
CA ARG A 600 22.00 10.79 -26.28
C ARG A 600 22.09 9.30 -26.65
N LEU A 601 21.35 8.89 -27.68
CA LEU A 601 21.39 7.55 -28.27
C LEU A 601 22.37 7.47 -29.45
N SER A 602 22.99 6.30 -29.61
CA SER A 602 23.93 5.94 -30.68
C SER A 602 23.48 4.66 -31.39
N HIS A 603 23.86 4.49 -32.66
CA HIS A 603 23.51 3.26 -33.41
C HIS A 603 24.10 2.02 -32.73
N GLY A 604 23.25 1.05 -32.39
CA GLY A 604 23.61 -0.19 -31.72
C GLY A 604 23.28 -0.24 -30.22
N ASP A 605 22.92 0.90 -29.61
CA ASP A 605 22.60 0.98 -28.18
C ASP A 605 21.46 0.05 -27.76
N ARG A 606 21.60 -0.58 -26.59
CA ARG A 606 20.58 -1.40 -25.94
C ARG A 606 19.75 -0.57 -24.97
N ILE A 607 18.51 -0.28 -25.33
CA ILE A 607 17.53 0.42 -24.49
C ILE A 607 16.71 -0.61 -23.73
N HIS A 608 16.45 -0.39 -22.44
CA HIS A 608 15.51 -1.16 -21.65
C HIS A 608 14.39 -0.23 -21.16
N PHE A 609 13.15 -0.61 -21.43
CA PHE A 609 11.94 0.00 -20.87
C PHE A 609 11.34 -0.99 -19.88
N GLY A 610 11.60 -0.80 -18.57
CA GLY A 610 11.37 -1.87 -17.60
C GLY A 610 12.10 -3.16 -18.02
N GLN A 611 11.38 -4.27 -18.11
CA GLN A 611 11.91 -5.56 -18.54
C GLN A 611 12.04 -5.72 -20.07
N LEU A 612 11.46 -4.83 -20.88
CA LEU A 612 11.55 -4.93 -22.34
C LEU A 612 12.85 -4.34 -22.88
N ALA A 613 13.74 -5.22 -23.36
CA ALA A 613 14.95 -4.86 -24.08
C ALA A 613 14.70 -4.57 -25.58
N TYR A 614 15.33 -3.52 -26.09
CA TYR A 614 15.33 -3.10 -27.49
C TYR A 614 16.75 -2.71 -27.92
N ARG A 615 17.06 -2.81 -29.22
CA ARG A 615 18.25 -2.21 -29.84
C ARG A 615 17.85 -1.03 -30.73
N PHE A 616 18.53 0.09 -30.57
CA PHE A 616 18.33 1.30 -31.36
C PHE A 616 19.20 1.27 -32.63
N ASN A 617 18.55 1.32 -33.80
CA ASN A 617 19.19 1.24 -35.11
C ASN A 617 18.83 2.48 -35.95
N LEU A 618 19.78 3.41 -36.13
CA LEU A 618 19.66 4.48 -37.13
C LEU A 618 19.54 3.87 -38.55
N SER A 619 18.69 4.45 -39.39
CA SER A 619 18.49 4.01 -40.78
C SER A 619 19.66 4.35 -41.72
N GLN A 620 20.54 5.24 -41.30
CA GLN A 620 21.85 5.48 -41.88
C GLN A 620 22.88 5.36 -40.74
N PRO A 621 23.60 4.23 -40.61
CA PRO A 621 24.62 4.08 -39.58
C PRO A 621 25.81 5.01 -39.86
N PRO A 622 26.38 5.70 -38.85
CA PRO A 622 27.67 6.34 -39.00
C PRO A 622 28.77 5.28 -39.23
N ALA A 623 29.82 5.65 -39.96
CA ALA A 623 30.93 4.74 -40.27
C ALA A 623 31.61 4.23 -38.97
N GLU A 624 31.91 2.93 -38.92
CA GLU A 624 32.38 2.25 -37.71
C GLU A 624 33.69 2.85 -37.16
N SER A 625 33.61 3.44 -35.96
CA SER A 625 34.78 3.91 -35.23
C SER A 625 35.53 2.72 -34.63
N LYS A 626 36.74 2.44 -35.12
CA LYS A 626 37.60 1.37 -34.59
C LYS A 626 37.82 1.53 -33.07
N PRO A 627 37.71 0.46 -32.26
CA PRO A 627 37.77 0.54 -30.81
C PRO A 627 39.14 1.05 -30.33
N LYS A 628 39.12 2.08 -29.49
CA LYS A 628 40.33 2.71 -28.93
C LYS A 628 40.49 2.28 -27.47
N VAL A 629 41.20 1.19 -27.23
CA VAL A 629 41.41 0.64 -25.88
C VAL A 629 42.29 1.59 -25.06
N ILE A 630 41.69 2.24 -24.05
CA ILE A 630 42.40 3.09 -23.09
C ILE A 630 42.66 2.28 -21.82
N VAL A 631 43.88 1.80 -21.65
CA VAL A 631 44.29 1.08 -20.44
C VAL A 631 44.45 2.08 -19.29
N LYS A 632 43.43 2.18 -18.43
CA LYS A 632 43.47 3.03 -17.23
C LYS A 632 44.42 2.40 -16.20
N LYS A 633 45.60 3.01 -16.02
CA LYS A 633 46.64 2.51 -15.10
C LYS A 633 46.18 2.72 -13.65
N SER A 634 46.00 1.64 -12.89
CA SER A 634 45.66 1.72 -11.47
C SER A 634 46.79 2.36 -10.67
N SER A 635 46.53 3.49 -10.04
CA SER A 635 47.44 4.15 -9.08
C SER A 635 47.17 3.58 -7.68
N THR A 636 48.13 2.85 -7.14
CA THR A 636 48.08 2.34 -5.76
C THR A 636 48.34 3.46 -4.76
N LEU A 637 47.47 3.59 -3.76
CA LEU A 637 47.79 3.84 -2.35
C LEU A 637 46.55 3.50 -1.50
#